data_AF-A0A7T8GXN9-F1
#
_entry.id   AF-A0A7T8GXN9-F1
#
_cell.length_a   1.000
_cell.length_b   1.000
_cell.length_c   1.000
_cell.angle_alpha   90.00
_cell.angle_beta   90.00
_cell.angle_gamma   90.00
#
_symmetry.space_group_name_H-M   'P 1'
#
loop_
_entity.id
_entity.type
_entity.pdbx_description
1 polymer ?
#
loop_
_entity_poly.entity_id
_entity_poly.type
_entity_poly.pdbx_seq_one_letter_code
_entity_poly.pdbx_strand_id
1 'polypeptide(L)' 'MKDVVKPWLDSTYPDSNYVWQQDSTPAHKAKKTQDWCKGKLRDFWSWQMWPPSSQDLAPLDYGT' A
#
# COMPACT_ATOMS: atom_id res chain seq x y z
N MET A 1 -0.69 -8.05 5.53
CA MET A 1 -0.58 -7.93 4.05
C MET A 1 -0.68 -9.27 3.34
N LYS A 2 0.10 -10.28 3.73
CA LYS A 2 0.07 -11.61 3.08
C LYS A 2 -1.29 -12.29 3.12
N ASP A 3 -1.91 -12.33 4.30
CA ASP A 3 -3.08 -13.20 4.52
C ASP A 3 -4.41 -12.49 4.22
N VAL A 4 -4.39 -11.16 4.11
CA VAL A 4 -5.60 -10.34 3.91
C VAL A 4 -5.50 -9.54 2.62
N VAL A 5 -4.48 -8.68 2.51
CA VAL A 5 -4.34 -7.74 1.39
C VAL A 5 -4.15 -8.46 0.06
N LYS A 6 -3.24 -9.45 -0.03
CA LYS A 6 -3.01 -10.14 -1.31
C LYS A 6 -4.23 -10.93 -1.79
N PRO A 7 -4.88 -11.79 -0.98
CA PRO A 7 -6.10 -12.48 -1.40
C PRO A 7 -7.23 -11.51 -1.80
N TRP A 8 -7.39 -10.41 -1.05
CA TRP A 8 -8.41 -9.42 -1.36
C TRP A 8 -8.13 -8.70 -2.69
N LEU A 9 -6.88 -8.29 -2.94
CA LEU A 9 -6.48 -7.66 -4.20
C LEU A 9 -6.70 -8.61 -5.39
N ASP A 10 -6.32 -9.88 -5.25
CA ASP A 10 -6.47 -10.87 -6.32
C ASP A 10 -7.94 -11.14 -6.67
N SER A 11 -8.80 -11.12 -5.65
CA SER A 11 -10.25 -11.30 -5.81
C SER A 11 -10.92 -10.05 -6.41
N THR A 12 -10.50 -8.86 -5.96
CA THR A 12 -11.16 -7.59 -6.31
C THR A 12 -10.67 -7.03 -7.63
N TYR A 13 -9.40 -7.23 -7.95
CA TYR A 13 -8.72 -6.74 -9.16
C TYR A 13 -8.07 -7.92 -9.90
N PRO A 14 -8.86 -8.84 -10.48
CA PRO A 14 -8.34 -10.03 -11.14
C PRO A 14 -7.39 -9.71 -12.30
N ASP A 15 -7.59 -8.56 -12.96
CA ASP A 15 -6.71 -8.07 -14.04
C ASP A 15 -5.46 -7.33 -13.52
N SER A 16 -5.28 -7.28 -12.20
CA SER A 16 -4.18 -6.57 -11.53
C SER A 16 -4.09 -5.08 -11.90
N ASN A 17 -5.20 -4.44 -12.26
CA ASN A 17 -5.28 -3.04 -12.65
C ASN A 17 -5.36 -2.09 -11.44
N TYR A 18 -4.39 -2.17 -10.53
CA TYR A 18 -4.35 -1.36 -9.31
C TYR A 18 -2.93 -0.88 -9.00
N VAL A 19 -2.85 0.20 -8.22
CA VAL A 19 -1.63 0.64 -7.54
C VAL A 19 -1.88 0.60 -6.05
N TRP A 20 -1.06 -0.13 -5.30
CA TRP A 20 -1.15 -0.16 -3.84
C TRP A 20 -0.53 1.11 -3.25
N GLN A 21 -1.26 1.79 -2.37
CA GLN A 21 -0.78 2.95 -1.62
C GLN A 21 -1.03 2.71 -0.13
N GLN A 22 -0.08 3.14 0.70
CA GLN A 22 -0.23 3.21 2.16
C GLN A 22 0.56 4.40 2.69
N ASP A 23 0.21 4.83 3.91
CA ASP A 23 0.94 5.87 4.63
C ASP A 23 2.40 5.51 4.95
N SER A 24 3.15 6.49 5.43
CA SER A 24 4.56 6.37 5.80
C SER A 24 4.79 6.02 7.28
N THR A 25 3.87 5.28 7.92
CA THR A 25 4.10 4.80 9.30
C THR A 25 5.31 3.85 9.39
N PRO A 26 5.97 3.71 10.55
CA PRO A 26 7.21 2.93 10.66
C PRO A 26 7.09 1.47 10.16
N ALA A 27 5.93 0.83 10.37
CA ALA A 27 5.69 -0.53 9.92
C ALA A 27 5.63 -0.65 8.38
N HIS A 28 5.05 0.35 7.71
CA HIS A 28 4.98 0.39 6.24
C HIS A 28 6.33 0.78 5.62
N LYS A 29 7.12 1.62 6.31
CA LYS A 29 8.51 1.96 5.89
C LYS A 29 9.51 0.83 6.06
N ALA A 30 9.22 -0.17 6.90
CA ALA A 30 10.15 -1.25 7.18
C ALA A 30 10.58 -1.96 5.89
N LYS A 31 11.88 -2.22 5.73
CA LYS A 31 12.46 -2.85 4.53
C LYS A 31 11.73 -4.15 4.16
N LYS A 32 11.45 -5.00 5.16
CA LYS A 32 10.73 -6.26 4.97
C LYS A 32 9.35 -6.07 4.34
N THR A 33 8.64 -5.00 4.72
CA THR A 33 7.33 -4.65 4.16
C THR A 33 7.48 -4.17 2.71
N GLN A 34 8.41 -3.24 2.47
CA GLN A 34 8.68 -2.70 1.13
C GLN A 34 9.14 -3.77 0.13
N ASP A 35 10.05 -4.66 0.54
CA ASP A 35 10.52 -5.79 -0.26
C ASP A 35 9.37 -6.73 -0.61
N TRP A 36 8.47 -6.97 0.36
CA TRP A 36 7.31 -7.82 0.14
C TRP A 36 6.34 -7.18 -0.87
N CYS A 37 6.03 -5.88 -0.73
CA CYS A 37 5.18 -5.17 -1.69
C CYS A 37 5.77 -5.23 -3.09
N LYS A 38 7.06 -4.91 -3.24
CA LYS A 38 7.77 -4.92 -4.52
C LYS A 38 7.78 -6.31 -5.18
N GLY A 39 7.86 -7.38 -4.39
CA GLY A 39 7.94 -8.75 -4.91
C GLY A 39 6.59 -9.44 -5.10
N LYS A 40 5.49 -8.90 -4.56
CA LYS A 40 4.19 -9.60 -4.51
C LYS A 40 3.02 -8.80 -5.04
N LEU A 41 3.10 -7.48 -5.15
CA LEU A 41 2.03 -6.64 -5.68
C LEU A 41 2.37 -6.20 -7.10
N ARG A 42 1.34 -5.91 -7.90
CA ARG A 42 1.51 -5.52 -9.31
C ARG A 42 2.26 -4.20 -9.44
N ASP A 43 1.72 -3.16 -8.83
CA ASP A 43 2.30 -1.82 -8.75
C ASP A 43 2.06 -1.27 -7.34
N PHE A 44 3.02 -0.48 -6.85
CA PHE A 44 3.03 0.02 -5.47
C PHE A 44 3.80 1.34 -5.37
N TRP A 45 3.27 2.27 -4.59
CA TRP A 45 3.99 3.48 -4.20
C TRP A 45 4.90 3.20 -3.02
N SER A 46 6.21 3.27 -3.25
CA SER A 46 7.17 3.17 -2.15
C SER A 46 6.94 4.27 -1.14
N TRP A 47 7.37 4.04 0.10
CA TRP A 47 7.22 5.03 1.17
C TRP A 47 7.86 6.39 0.85
N GLN A 48 8.82 6.42 -0.08
CA GLN A 48 9.49 7.64 -0.53
C GLN A 48 8.63 8.49 -1.47
N MET A 49 7.63 7.90 -2.12
CA MET A 49 6.69 8.65 -2.97
C MET A 49 5.62 9.37 -2.15
N TRP A 50 5.41 8.97 -0.89
CA TRP A 50 4.41 9.59 -0.03
C TRP A 50 5.02 10.74 0.78
N PRO A 51 4.50 11.98 0.67
CA PRO A 51 4.99 13.09 1.47
C PRO A 51 4.76 12.83 2.98
N PRO A 52 5.73 13.17 3.84
CA PRO A 52 5.61 12.96 5.28
C PRO A 52 4.48 13.82 5.87
N SER A 53 3.74 13.26 6.82
CA SER A 53 2.65 13.92 7.55
C SER A 53 1.45 14.38 6.71
N SER A 54 1.28 13.85 5.50
CA SER A 54 0.14 14.16 4.63
C SER A 54 -1.05 13.25 4.84
N GLN A 55 -1.72 13.39 5.99
CA GLN A 55 -3.02 12.73 6.24
C GLN A 55 -4.10 13.26 5.28
N ASP A 56 -3.97 14.51 4.85
CA ASP A 56 -4.77 15.14 3.81
C ASP A 56 -4.61 14.48 2.42
N LEU A 57 -3.72 13.52 2.24
CA LEU A 57 -3.65 12.81 0.97
C LEU A 57 -4.25 11.40 1.05
N ALA A 58 -4.53 10.90 2.25
CA ALA A 58 -5.10 9.57 2.44
C ALA A 58 -6.63 9.63 2.32
N PRO A 59 -7.24 9.07 1.25
CA PRO A 59 -8.69 9.13 1.05
C PRO A 59 -9.49 8.48 2.17
N LEU A 60 -8.85 7.56 2.91
CA LEU A 60 -9.44 6.81 4.03
C LEU A 60 -9.43 7.59 5.34
N ASP A 61 -8.66 8.68 5.46
CA ASP A 61 -8.53 9.48 6.69
C ASP A 61 -9.49 10.68 6.71
N TYR A 62 -10.22 10.93 5.62
CA TYR A 62 -11.15 12.07 5.45
C TYR A 62 -12.55 11.88 6.06
N GLY A 63 -12.78 10.79 6.79
CA GLY A 63 -14.11 10.37 7.24
C GLY A 63 -14.35 10.39 8.74
N THR A 64 -13.82 11.37 9.47
CA THR A 64 -14.20 11.62 10.89
C THR A 64 -15.33 12.62 11.02
#